data_AF-A0A2M9A896-F1
#
_entry.id   AF-A0A2M9A896-F1
#
_cell.length_a   1.000
_cell.length_b   1.000
_cell.length_c   1.000
_cell.angle_alpha   90.00
_cell.angle_beta   90.00
_cell.angle_gamma   90.00
#
_symmetry.space_group_name_H-M   'P 1'
#
loop_
_entity.id
_entity.type
_entity.pdbx_description
1 polymer ?
#
loop_
_entity_poly.entity_id
_entity_poly.type
_entity_poly.pdbx_seq_one_letter_code
_entity_poly.pdbx_strand_id
1 'polypeptide(L)'
;MEKGIDEHIFPIRFSDCDPKNRLRVSSFFDFMEETAILDAEAHGMGIWKMVQNGYTSVISRLKLRINYIPRWGEKLHVSTWTKSIYNHKVALRDYSIRDDNGNMIAEATSSWLMVNLQTGHSEDPEQTPFLPTLYPEKVAISENLMLLEPRANPRVVMTKTAAFSDIDMNRHVNNCRYADWVLDALYLDQSMKGKSIRSIQINYLAGIPVGEEIHLVRFDNSNHHAYVFGVNAKDPTRVHFQARIGIAD
;
A
#
# COMPACT_ATOMS: atom_id res chain seq x y z
N MET A 1 20.39 16.83 0.04
CA MET A 1 20.10 15.59 0.79
C MET A 1 19.99 15.98 2.26
N GLU A 2 18.80 15.80 2.85
CA GLU A 2 18.60 16.02 4.28
C GLU A 2 19.31 14.91 5.07
N LYS A 3 19.80 15.23 6.27
CA LYS A 3 20.58 14.30 7.07
C LYS A 3 19.65 13.21 7.61
N GLY A 4 19.80 11.97 7.11
CA GLY A 4 19.12 10.77 7.63
C GLY A 4 17.89 10.28 6.85
N ILE A 5 17.50 10.92 5.75
CA ILE A 5 16.49 10.37 4.82
C ILE A 5 17.18 10.09 3.49
N ASP A 6 17.30 8.82 3.16
CA ASP A 6 17.90 8.39 1.91
C ASP A 6 16.92 8.51 0.74
N GLU A 7 17.47 8.72 -0.45
CA GLU A 7 16.74 8.72 -1.70
C GLU A 7 17.26 7.57 -2.56
N HIS A 8 16.34 6.75 -3.05
CA HIS A 8 16.63 5.63 -3.93
C HIS A 8 16.08 5.90 -5.33
N ILE A 9 16.92 5.66 -6.33
CA ILE A 9 16.59 5.90 -7.73
C ILE A 9 16.27 4.57 -8.41
N PHE A 10 15.05 4.46 -8.92
CA PHE A 10 14.57 3.27 -9.61
C PHE A 10 14.26 3.57 -11.08
N PRO A 11 14.89 2.88 -12.05
CA PRO A 11 14.44 2.94 -13.43
C PRO A 11 13.11 2.19 -13.59
N ILE A 12 12.15 2.79 -14.29
CA ILE A 12 10.88 2.13 -14.60
C ILE A 12 11.12 1.08 -15.68
N ARG A 13 10.93 -0.19 -15.32
CA ARG A 13 11.16 -1.34 -16.20
C ARG A 13 9.95 -1.55 -17.11
N PHE A 14 10.16 -2.26 -18.21
CA PHE A 14 9.08 -2.65 -19.12
C PHE A 14 7.96 -3.40 -18.40
N SER A 15 8.32 -4.29 -17.47
CA SER A 15 7.38 -5.06 -16.64
C SER A 15 6.60 -4.23 -15.63
N ASP A 16 7.02 -2.99 -15.33
CA ASP A 16 6.37 -2.16 -14.32
C ASP A 16 5.17 -1.40 -14.89
N CYS A 17 4.98 -1.46 -16.21
CA CYS A 17 4.00 -0.66 -16.93
C CYS A 17 2.73 -1.43 -17.34
N ASP A 18 1.66 -0.68 -17.50
CA ASP A 18 0.40 -1.12 -18.11
C ASP A 18 0.53 -1.17 -19.66
N PRO A 19 -0.49 -1.68 -20.38
CA PRO A 19 -0.47 -1.74 -21.85
C PRO A 19 -0.36 -0.37 -22.55
N LYS A 20 -0.50 0.74 -21.82
CA LYS A 20 -0.37 2.11 -22.32
C LYS A 20 0.98 2.72 -21.96
N ASN A 21 1.99 1.92 -21.57
CA ASN A 21 3.33 2.33 -21.13
C ASN A 21 3.39 3.13 -19.82
N ARG A 22 2.31 3.16 -19.03
CA ARG A 22 2.22 3.93 -17.79
C ARG A 22 2.56 3.05 -16.61
N LEU A 23 3.28 3.57 -15.62
CA LEU A 23 3.58 2.85 -14.39
C LEU A 23 2.30 2.34 -13.71
N ARG A 24 2.27 1.04 -13.36
CA ARG A 24 1.16 0.44 -12.62
C ARG A 24 1.15 0.93 -11.18
N VAL A 25 -0.05 1.00 -10.59
CA VAL A 25 -0.19 1.37 -9.17
C VAL A 25 0.46 0.33 -8.26
N SER A 26 0.37 -0.96 -8.59
CA SER A 26 1.12 -2.00 -7.89
C SER A 26 2.63 -1.77 -7.93
N SER A 27 3.17 -1.30 -9.06
CA SER A 27 4.59 -0.98 -9.19
C SER A 27 5.00 0.26 -8.38
N PHE A 28 4.14 1.27 -8.22
CA PHE A 28 4.38 2.31 -7.21
C PHE A 28 4.55 1.70 -5.82
N PHE A 29 3.68 0.76 -5.44
CA PHE A 29 3.76 0.10 -4.14
C PHE A 29 5.01 -0.77 -4.02
N ASP A 30 5.42 -1.49 -5.08
CA ASP A 30 6.65 -2.28 -5.09
C ASP A 30 7.88 -1.40 -4.81
N PHE A 31 8.02 -0.24 -5.47
CA PHE A 31 9.13 0.67 -5.23
C PHE A 31 9.10 1.30 -3.82
N MET A 32 7.90 1.60 -3.31
CA MET A 32 7.74 2.10 -1.95
C MET A 32 8.08 1.05 -0.90
N GLU A 33 7.67 -0.20 -1.11
CA GLU A 33 7.98 -1.35 -0.25
C GLU A 33 9.49 -1.57 -0.19
N GLU A 34 10.16 -1.59 -1.35
CA GLU A 34 11.62 -1.71 -1.42
C GLU A 34 12.32 -0.57 -0.67
N THR A 35 11.86 0.67 -0.86
CA THR A 35 12.43 1.85 -0.17
C THR A 35 12.23 1.76 1.36
N ALA A 36 11.07 1.28 1.81
CA ALA A 36 10.81 1.07 3.24
C ALA A 36 11.66 -0.04 3.85
N ILE A 37 11.92 -1.12 3.09
CA ILE A 37 12.81 -2.22 3.50
C ILE A 37 14.24 -1.70 3.62
N LEU A 38 14.75 -0.99 2.61
CA LEU A 38 16.10 -0.42 2.61
C LEU A 38 16.32 0.55 3.78
N ASP A 39 15.35 1.44 4.02
CA ASP A 39 15.36 2.35 5.17
C ASP A 39 15.37 1.59 6.51
N ALA A 40 14.56 0.54 6.64
CA ALA A 40 14.51 -0.27 7.86
C ALA A 40 15.84 -1.02 8.09
N GLU A 41 16.43 -1.61 7.05
CA GLU A 41 17.74 -2.27 7.13
C GLU A 41 18.84 -1.29 7.56
N ALA A 42 18.90 -0.09 6.94
CA ALA A 42 19.87 0.95 7.26
C ALA A 42 19.79 1.42 8.72
N HIS A 43 18.59 1.44 9.29
CA HIS A 43 18.33 1.85 10.67
C HIS A 43 18.26 0.68 11.66
N GLY A 44 18.73 -0.52 11.27
CA GLY A 44 18.84 -1.68 12.16
C GLY A 44 17.50 -2.28 12.57
N MET A 45 16.43 -2.01 11.80
CA MET A 45 15.09 -2.60 11.90
C MET A 45 14.81 -3.55 10.71
N GLY A 46 15.85 -4.12 10.12
CA GLY A 46 15.73 -5.11 9.06
C GLY A 46 14.83 -6.28 9.43
N ILE A 47 14.07 -6.82 8.47
CA ILE A 47 13.02 -7.82 8.70
C ILE A 47 13.61 -9.05 9.43
N TRP A 48 14.74 -9.56 8.95
CA TRP A 48 15.37 -10.75 9.53
C TRP A 48 15.87 -10.50 10.96
N LYS A 49 16.39 -9.30 11.23
CA LYS A 49 16.83 -8.92 12.57
C LYS A 49 15.63 -8.81 13.51
N MET A 50 14.52 -8.22 13.07
CA MET A 50 13.29 -8.18 13.88
C MET A 50 12.79 -9.60 14.19
N VAL A 51 12.71 -10.46 13.17
CA VAL A 51 12.22 -11.84 13.31
C VAL A 51 13.08 -12.64 14.28
N GLN A 52 14.41 -12.52 14.19
CA GLN A 52 15.35 -13.17 15.13
C GLN A 52 15.18 -12.71 16.58
N ASN A 53 14.64 -11.51 16.79
CA ASN A 53 14.36 -10.94 18.11
C ASN A 53 12.88 -11.06 18.51
N GLY A 54 12.09 -11.89 17.80
CA GLY A 54 10.69 -12.15 18.16
C GLY A 54 9.70 -11.08 17.71
N TYR A 55 10.07 -10.21 16.77
CA TYR A 55 9.22 -9.13 16.27
C TYR A 55 9.06 -9.17 14.74
N THR A 56 8.00 -8.55 14.24
CA THR A 56 7.86 -8.22 12.81
C THR A 56 7.08 -6.92 12.67
N SER A 57 7.14 -6.29 11.50
CA SER A 57 6.32 -5.13 11.17
C SER A 57 5.33 -5.48 10.08
N VAL A 58 4.05 -5.12 10.28
CA VAL A 58 2.99 -5.39 9.31
C VAL A 58 2.32 -4.09 8.89
N ILE A 59 2.13 -3.91 7.58
CA ILE A 59 1.35 -2.79 7.04
C ILE A 59 -0.13 -3.06 7.23
N SER A 60 -0.84 -2.08 7.77
CA SER A 60 -2.29 -2.15 8.00
C SER A 60 -3.07 -1.26 7.05
N ARG A 61 -2.47 -0.15 6.61
CA ARG A 61 -3.10 0.81 5.69
C ARG A 61 -2.05 1.47 4.81
N LEU A 62 -2.44 1.82 3.59
CA LEU A 62 -1.63 2.54 2.63
C LEU A 62 -2.50 3.50 1.84
N LYS A 63 -2.05 4.74 1.66
CA LYS A 63 -2.66 5.70 0.73
C LYS A 63 -1.59 6.32 -0.15
N LEU A 64 -1.84 6.30 -1.45
CA LEU A 64 -1.05 6.98 -2.48
C LEU A 64 -1.91 8.06 -3.13
N ARG A 65 -1.36 9.26 -3.29
CA ARG A 65 -1.91 10.34 -4.13
C ARG A 65 -0.97 10.55 -5.32
N ILE A 66 -1.54 10.65 -6.51
CA ILE A 66 -0.83 10.66 -7.78
C ILE A 66 -1.10 11.99 -8.47
N ASN A 67 -0.04 12.76 -8.72
CA ASN A 67 -0.11 13.99 -9.51
C ASN A 67 -0.10 13.64 -11.00
N TYR A 68 0.84 12.81 -11.43
CA TYR A 68 0.93 12.25 -12.78
C TYR A 68 1.54 10.85 -12.76
N ILE A 69 1.27 10.05 -13.79
CA ILE A 69 1.78 8.68 -13.91
C ILE A 69 2.97 8.68 -14.89
N PRO A 70 4.17 8.31 -14.43
CA PRO A 70 5.35 8.23 -15.26
C PRO A 70 5.28 7.01 -16.19
N ARG A 71 6.15 6.96 -17.18
CA ARG A 71 6.17 6.01 -18.28
C ARG A 71 7.44 5.17 -18.26
N TRP A 72 7.37 4.07 -19.01
CA TRP A 72 8.53 3.22 -19.26
C TRP A 72 9.75 4.04 -19.70
N GLY A 73 10.91 3.76 -19.08
CA GLY A 73 12.18 4.42 -19.37
C GLY A 73 12.46 5.65 -18.51
N GLU A 74 11.46 6.22 -17.85
CA GLU A 74 11.67 7.27 -16.84
C GLU A 74 12.21 6.68 -15.53
N LYS A 75 12.60 7.55 -14.59
CA LYS A 75 13.11 7.17 -13.27
C LYS A 75 12.23 7.72 -12.16
N LEU A 76 12.19 7.00 -11.06
CA LEU A 76 11.59 7.43 -9.80
C LEU A 76 12.68 7.69 -8.78
N HIS A 77 12.61 8.86 -8.15
CA HIS A 77 13.35 9.19 -6.94
C HIS A 77 12.41 8.98 -5.76
N VAL A 78 12.65 7.95 -4.96
CA VAL A 78 11.78 7.54 -3.86
C VAL A 78 12.51 7.73 -2.53
N SER A 79 11.87 8.47 -1.63
CA SER A 79 12.31 8.64 -0.24
C SER A 79 11.17 8.29 0.71
N THR A 80 11.52 7.81 1.90
CA THR A 80 10.56 7.48 2.95
C THR A 80 11.09 7.85 4.33
N TRP A 81 10.17 8.09 5.27
CA TRP A 81 10.52 8.38 6.66
C TRP A 81 9.32 8.08 7.57
N THR A 82 9.59 7.81 8.85
CA THR A 82 8.54 7.68 9.87
C THR A 82 8.24 9.07 10.44
N LYS A 83 7.01 9.56 10.32
CA LYS A 83 6.64 10.90 10.80
C LYS A 83 6.20 10.90 12.27
N SER A 84 5.52 9.86 12.73
CA SER A 84 5.00 9.80 14.10
C SER A 84 4.55 8.41 14.49
N ILE A 85 4.34 8.21 15.80
CA ILE A 85 3.65 7.03 16.35
C ILE A 85 2.29 7.51 16.86
N TYR A 86 1.22 7.00 16.27
CA TYR A 86 -0.16 7.34 16.62
C TYR A 86 -0.70 6.36 17.66
N ASN A 87 -1.30 6.89 18.72
CA ASN A 87 -1.90 6.16 19.83
C ASN A 87 -1.00 5.04 20.41
N HIS A 88 0.31 5.29 20.53
CA HIS A 88 1.28 4.33 21.08
C HIS A 88 1.22 2.95 20.42
N LYS A 89 0.92 2.90 19.11
CA LYS A 89 0.63 1.62 18.44
C LYS A 89 0.93 1.62 16.94
N VAL A 90 0.63 2.72 16.26
CA VAL A 90 0.71 2.78 14.79
C VAL A 90 1.85 3.68 14.37
N ALA A 91 2.92 3.12 13.82
CA ALA A 91 3.97 3.90 13.18
C ALA A 91 3.46 4.41 11.83
N LEU A 92 3.44 5.73 11.65
CA LEU A 92 3.04 6.37 10.41
C LEU A 92 4.27 6.70 9.57
N ARG A 93 4.33 6.13 8.37
CA ARG A 93 5.43 6.29 7.42
C ARG A 93 4.95 6.97 6.15
N ASP A 94 5.64 8.04 5.78
CA ASP A 94 5.36 8.84 4.60
C ASP A 94 6.38 8.58 3.49
N TYR A 95 6.01 8.95 2.26
CA TYR A 95 6.83 8.78 1.06
C TYR A 95 6.73 10.00 0.15
N SER A 96 7.85 10.35 -0.48
CA SER A 96 7.92 11.30 -1.60
C SER A 96 8.46 10.57 -2.82
N ILE A 97 7.79 10.73 -3.96
CA ILE A 97 8.18 10.12 -5.24
C ILE A 97 8.30 11.24 -6.27
N ARG A 98 9.49 11.42 -6.85
CA ARG A 98 9.83 12.54 -7.76
C ARG A 98 10.47 12.06 -9.06
N ASP A 99 10.46 12.90 -10.08
CA ASP A 99 11.20 12.69 -11.33
C ASP A 99 12.65 13.25 -11.25
N ASP A 100 13.43 13.06 -12.32
CA ASP A 100 14.80 13.58 -12.45
C ASP A 100 14.87 15.13 -12.36
N ASN A 101 13.74 15.83 -12.58
CA ASN A 101 13.65 17.29 -12.49
C ASN A 101 13.21 17.77 -11.10
N GLY A 102 12.96 16.86 -10.16
CA GLY A 102 12.46 17.16 -8.82
C GLY A 102 10.96 17.45 -8.73
N ASN A 103 10.18 17.25 -9.81
CA ASN A 103 8.73 17.39 -9.80
C ASN A 103 8.09 16.24 -9.02
N MET A 104 7.08 16.55 -8.21
CA MET A 104 6.37 15.54 -7.42
C MET A 104 5.47 14.67 -8.32
N ILE A 105 5.85 13.40 -8.49
CA ILE A 105 5.04 12.38 -9.18
C ILE A 105 3.88 11.96 -8.27
N ALA A 106 4.21 11.60 -7.04
CA ALA A 106 3.26 11.07 -6.07
C ALA A 106 3.76 11.25 -4.63
N GLU A 107 2.82 11.20 -3.70
CA GLU A 107 3.07 11.21 -2.27
C GLU A 107 2.24 10.10 -1.61
N ALA A 108 2.72 9.55 -0.50
CA ALA A 108 1.99 8.49 0.20
C ALA A 108 2.16 8.56 1.72
N THR A 109 1.23 7.90 2.41
CA THR A 109 1.27 7.62 3.85
C THR A 109 0.84 6.19 4.09
N SER A 110 1.45 5.53 5.07
CA SER A 110 1.19 4.15 5.45
C SER A 110 1.19 3.97 6.96
N SER A 111 0.43 2.99 7.44
CA SER A 111 0.27 2.68 8.85
C SER A 111 0.83 1.29 9.14
N TRP A 112 1.80 1.22 10.06
CA TRP A 112 2.51 -0.01 10.40
C TRP A 112 2.30 -0.38 11.86
N LEU A 113 2.21 -1.68 12.13
CA LEU A 113 2.09 -2.24 13.47
C LEU A 113 3.34 -3.06 13.77
N MET A 114 3.97 -2.78 14.91
CA MET A 114 5.01 -3.65 15.46
C MET A 114 4.32 -4.84 16.14
N VAL A 115 4.60 -6.06 15.70
CA VAL A 115 3.93 -7.28 16.16
C VAL A 115 4.93 -8.17 16.87
N ASN A 116 4.59 -8.57 18.09
CA ASN A 116 5.31 -9.60 18.82
C ASN A 116 4.90 -10.98 18.28
N LEU A 117 5.88 -11.74 17.79
CA LEU A 117 5.67 -13.03 17.14
C LEU A 117 5.28 -14.14 18.13
N GLN A 118 5.59 -13.99 19.42
CA GLN A 118 5.18 -14.94 20.45
C GLN A 118 3.70 -14.77 20.81
N THR A 119 3.23 -13.53 20.94
CA THR A 119 1.84 -13.23 21.35
C THR A 119 0.89 -13.11 20.15
N GLY A 120 1.42 -12.81 18.96
CA GLY A 120 0.63 -12.46 17.78
C GLY A 120 -0.06 -11.10 17.87
N HIS A 121 0.27 -10.29 18.89
CA HIS A 121 -0.34 -9.00 19.12
C HIS A 121 0.60 -7.85 18.77
N SER A 122 0.01 -6.76 18.32
CA SER A 122 0.73 -5.52 18.09
C SER A 122 1.08 -4.83 19.42
N GLU A 123 2.31 -4.37 19.57
CA GLU A 123 2.84 -3.67 20.74
C GLU A 123 3.17 -2.20 20.41
N ASP A 124 3.35 -1.38 21.44
CA ASP A 124 3.82 -0.01 21.29
C ASP A 124 5.28 0.00 20.82
N PRO A 125 5.61 0.56 19.63
CA PRO A 125 6.99 0.60 19.16
C PRO A 125 7.96 1.23 20.15
N GLU A 126 7.51 2.20 20.97
CA GLU A 126 8.31 2.87 22.01
C GLU A 126 8.73 1.92 23.15
N GLN A 127 8.03 0.79 23.30
CA GLN A 127 8.31 -0.24 24.31
C GLN A 127 9.06 -1.45 23.72
N THR A 128 9.45 -1.39 22.45
CA THR A 128 10.18 -2.45 21.76
C THR A 128 11.63 -2.05 21.48
N PRO A 129 12.55 -3.01 21.23
CA PRO A 129 13.91 -2.69 20.80
C PRO A 129 13.98 -2.11 19.37
N PHE A 130 12.85 -1.96 18.68
CA PHE A 130 12.76 -1.53 17.27
C PHE A 130 11.95 -0.22 17.15
N LEU A 131 12.49 0.84 17.75
CA LEU A 131 11.92 2.18 17.63
C LEU A 131 12.40 2.87 16.35
N PRO A 132 11.52 3.25 15.40
CA PRO A 132 11.93 4.01 14.23
C PRO A 132 12.40 5.42 14.60
N THR A 133 13.35 5.95 13.84
CA THR A 133 13.69 7.38 13.90
C THR A 133 12.51 8.19 13.37
N LEU A 134 12.13 9.24 14.11
CA LEU A 134 10.97 10.06 13.81
C LEU A 134 11.38 11.40 13.18
N TYR A 135 10.64 11.82 12.16
CA TYR A 135 10.78 13.08 11.44
C TYR A 135 9.45 13.86 11.48
N PRO A 136 9.03 14.38 12.66
CA PRO A 136 7.71 14.96 12.87
C PRO A 136 7.45 16.24 12.05
N GLU A 137 8.50 16.96 11.68
CA GLU A 137 8.43 18.15 10.82
C GLU A 137 8.14 17.83 9.36
N LYS A 138 8.30 16.57 8.95
CA LYS A 138 8.18 16.15 7.55
C LYS A 138 6.89 15.37 7.35
N VAL A 139 5.93 15.98 6.66
CA VAL A 139 4.62 15.39 6.38
C VAL A 139 4.37 15.44 4.87
N ALA A 140 4.13 14.27 4.27
CA ALA A 140 3.66 14.16 2.90
C ALA A 140 2.13 14.21 2.87
N ILE A 141 1.46 13.31 3.61
CA ILE A 141 0.00 13.31 3.73
C ILE A 141 -0.40 13.51 5.19
N SER A 142 -1.11 14.59 5.48
CA SER A 142 -1.57 14.93 6.84
C SER A 142 -2.79 14.12 7.32
N GLU A 143 -3.50 13.45 6.42
CA GLU A 143 -4.68 12.66 6.76
C GLU A 143 -4.32 11.39 7.55
N ASN A 144 -5.07 11.14 8.64
CA ASN A 144 -5.07 9.84 9.30
C ASN A 144 -5.98 8.86 8.54
N LEU A 145 -5.43 7.70 8.17
CA LEU A 145 -6.18 6.69 7.42
C LEU A 145 -7.14 5.92 8.33
N MET A 146 -8.42 5.95 7.97
CA MET A 146 -9.50 5.28 8.70
C MET A 146 -9.97 4.02 7.97
N LEU A 147 -10.68 3.14 8.71
CA LEU A 147 -11.46 2.08 8.09
C LEU A 147 -12.51 2.67 7.14
N LEU A 148 -12.81 1.94 6.08
CA LEU A 148 -13.78 2.34 5.08
C LEU A 148 -15.10 1.63 5.35
N GLU A 149 -16.18 2.39 5.39
CA GLU A 149 -17.52 1.85 5.49
C GLU A 149 -18.01 1.38 4.11
N PRO A 150 -18.75 0.26 4.03
CA PRO A 150 -19.38 -0.16 2.78
C PRO A 150 -20.37 0.90 2.29
N ARG A 151 -20.52 1.01 0.96
CA ARG A 151 -21.50 1.91 0.33
C ARG A 151 -22.75 1.13 -0.11
N ALA A 152 -23.70 1.82 -0.73
CA ALA A 152 -24.90 1.19 -1.26
C ALA A 152 -24.59 0.26 -2.46
N ASN A 153 -25.53 -0.64 -2.74
CA ASN A 153 -25.54 -1.53 -3.90
C ASN A 153 -24.26 -2.40 -4.05
N PRO A 154 -23.94 -3.24 -3.06
CA PRO A 154 -22.82 -4.19 -3.16
C PRO A 154 -23.06 -5.17 -4.31
N ARG A 155 -22.08 -5.30 -5.20
CA ARG A 155 -22.08 -6.25 -6.31
C ARG A 155 -20.74 -6.95 -6.44
N VAL A 156 -20.75 -8.28 -6.46
CA VAL A 156 -19.55 -9.05 -6.84
C VAL A 156 -19.31 -8.80 -8.33
N VAL A 157 -18.15 -8.25 -8.67
CA VAL A 157 -17.78 -7.95 -10.07
C VAL A 157 -16.66 -8.82 -10.60
N MET A 158 -15.92 -9.47 -9.70
CA MET A 158 -14.79 -10.32 -10.04
C MET A 158 -14.53 -11.29 -8.90
N THR A 159 -14.05 -12.49 -9.25
CA THR A 159 -13.52 -13.47 -8.30
C THR A 159 -12.05 -13.67 -8.62
N LYS A 160 -11.19 -13.60 -7.61
CA LYS A 160 -9.75 -13.91 -7.71
C LYS A 160 -9.44 -15.09 -6.83
N THR A 161 -8.66 -16.03 -7.34
CA THR A 161 -8.05 -17.09 -6.54
C THR A 161 -6.60 -16.70 -6.30
N ALA A 162 -6.14 -16.66 -5.05
CA ALA A 162 -4.76 -16.33 -4.73
C ALA A 162 -3.81 -17.36 -5.35
N ALA A 163 -3.11 -16.97 -6.42
CA ALA A 163 -2.19 -17.83 -7.13
C ALA A 163 -0.81 -17.81 -6.46
N PHE A 164 0.03 -18.80 -6.74
CA PHE A 164 1.39 -18.85 -6.20
C PHE A 164 2.19 -17.56 -6.47
N SER A 165 2.02 -16.94 -7.64
CA SER A 165 2.69 -15.70 -8.03
C SER A 165 2.25 -14.47 -7.25
N ASP A 166 1.12 -14.55 -6.54
CA ASP A 166 0.64 -13.45 -5.70
C ASP A 166 1.29 -13.48 -4.31
N ILE A 167 1.89 -14.60 -3.90
CA ILE A 167 2.30 -14.88 -2.52
C ILE A 167 3.72 -14.37 -2.23
N ASP A 168 3.88 -13.68 -1.11
CA ASP A 168 5.19 -13.25 -0.59
C ASP A 168 5.81 -14.25 0.39
N MET A 169 6.97 -13.88 0.94
CA MET A 169 7.67 -14.65 1.98
C MET A 169 6.85 -14.84 3.28
N ASN A 170 5.82 -14.02 3.52
CA ASN A 170 4.92 -14.14 4.66
C ASN A 170 3.80 -15.16 4.40
N ARG A 171 3.82 -15.84 3.25
CA ARG A 171 2.86 -16.89 2.83
C ARG A 171 1.43 -16.40 2.64
N HIS A 172 1.27 -15.10 2.37
CA HIS A 172 0.01 -14.50 1.96
C HIS A 172 0.19 -13.69 0.68
N VAL A 173 -0.91 -13.29 0.05
CA VAL A 173 -0.86 -12.35 -1.07
C VAL A 173 -0.07 -11.11 -0.65
N ASN A 174 0.95 -10.73 -1.44
CA ASN A 174 1.74 -9.53 -1.24
C ASN A 174 0.83 -8.30 -1.34
N ASN A 175 1.04 -7.33 -0.44
CA ASN A 175 0.20 -6.12 -0.32
C ASN A 175 0.09 -5.32 -1.63
N CYS A 176 1.14 -5.29 -2.45
CA CYS A 176 1.17 -4.61 -3.74
C CYS A 176 0.19 -5.23 -4.75
N ARG A 177 -0.07 -6.55 -4.69
CA ARG A 177 -0.96 -7.25 -5.63
C ARG A 177 -2.43 -6.91 -5.44
N TYR A 178 -2.83 -6.46 -4.25
CA TYR A 178 -4.19 -5.99 -3.99
C TYR A 178 -4.56 -4.82 -4.90
N ALA A 179 -3.60 -3.96 -5.24
CA ALA A 179 -3.82 -2.87 -6.18
C ALA A 179 -4.11 -3.35 -7.60
N ASP A 180 -3.41 -4.40 -8.07
CA ASP A 180 -3.70 -5.01 -9.38
C ASP A 180 -5.13 -5.57 -9.40
N TRP A 181 -5.51 -6.33 -8.37
CA TRP A 181 -6.85 -6.91 -8.27
C TRP A 181 -7.95 -5.84 -8.26
N VAL A 182 -7.76 -4.77 -7.49
CA VAL A 182 -8.68 -3.63 -7.45
C VAL A 182 -8.81 -2.95 -8.82
N LEU A 183 -7.68 -2.69 -9.48
CA LEU A 183 -7.68 -2.01 -10.77
C LEU A 183 -8.21 -2.89 -11.90
N ASP A 184 -7.99 -4.20 -11.86
CA ASP A 184 -8.61 -5.17 -12.77
C ASP A 184 -10.14 -5.10 -12.68
N ALA A 185 -10.68 -5.08 -11.45
CA ALA A 185 -12.13 -4.95 -11.23
C ALA A 185 -12.69 -3.61 -11.69
N LEU A 186 -11.94 -2.52 -11.52
CA LEU A 186 -12.34 -1.19 -12.02
C LEU A 186 -12.25 -1.07 -13.53
N TYR A 187 -11.26 -1.72 -14.17
CA TYR A 187 -11.08 -1.68 -15.61
C TYR A 187 -12.28 -2.27 -16.36
N LEU A 188 -12.93 -3.29 -15.79
CA LEU A 188 -14.15 -3.91 -16.34
C LEU A 188 -15.43 -3.08 -16.10
N ASP A 189 -15.39 -2.09 -15.20
CA ASP A 189 -16.54 -1.27 -14.85
C ASP A 189 -16.71 -0.10 -15.85
N GLN A 190 -17.79 -0.11 -16.62
CA GLN A 190 -18.06 0.93 -17.62
C GLN A 190 -18.13 2.35 -17.03
N SER A 191 -18.52 2.49 -15.74
CA SER A 191 -18.57 3.79 -15.06
C SER A 191 -17.18 4.41 -14.83
N MET A 192 -16.11 3.62 -15.03
CA MET A 192 -14.72 4.03 -14.89
C MET A 192 -14.08 4.41 -16.23
N LYS A 193 -14.77 4.18 -17.35
CA LYS A 193 -14.24 4.48 -18.68
C LYS A 193 -13.94 5.98 -18.82
N GLY A 194 -12.72 6.30 -19.25
CA GLY A 194 -12.24 7.68 -19.41
C GLY A 194 -11.68 8.31 -18.13
N LYS A 195 -11.99 7.75 -16.96
CA LYS A 195 -11.55 8.33 -15.69
C LYS A 195 -10.07 8.07 -15.41
N SER A 196 -9.43 9.06 -14.81
CA SER A 196 -8.06 8.99 -14.31
C SER A 196 -8.03 8.66 -12.82
N ILE A 197 -7.05 7.86 -12.40
CA ILE A 197 -6.82 7.52 -10.99
C ILE A 197 -5.95 8.62 -10.38
N ARG A 198 -6.44 9.26 -9.31
CA ARG A 198 -5.75 10.33 -8.58
C ARG A 198 -5.28 9.90 -7.20
N SER A 199 -5.91 8.89 -6.63
CA SER A 199 -5.43 8.28 -5.40
C SER A 199 -5.95 6.87 -5.23
N ILE A 200 -5.29 6.11 -4.39
CA ILE A 200 -5.75 4.82 -3.90
C ILE A 200 -5.45 4.75 -2.40
N GLN A 201 -6.42 4.30 -1.62
CA GLN A 201 -6.23 3.87 -0.24
C GLN A 201 -6.60 2.40 -0.15
N ILE A 202 -5.74 1.58 0.44
CA ILE A 202 -6.02 0.19 0.80
C ILE A 202 -5.87 0.02 2.31
N ASN A 203 -6.85 -0.61 2.93
CA ASN A 203 -6.76 -1.13 4.30
C ASN A 203 -6.62 -2.65 4.22
N TYR A 204 -5.55 -3.20 4.81
CA TYR A 204 -5.27 -4.63 4.87
C TYR A 204 -5.78 -5.16 6.21
N LEU A 205 -6.83 -5.99 6.16
CA LEU A 205 -7.55 -6.44 7.36
C LEU A 205 -7.20 -7.89 7.73
N ALA A 206 -7.01 -8.75 6.73
CA ALA A 206 -6.61 -10.14 6.93
C ALA A 206 -5.82 -10.66 5.73
N GLY A 207 -4.71 -11.38 6.00
CA GLY A 207 -3.91 -12.03 4.96
C GLY A 207 -4.73 -13.05 4.18
N ILE A 208 -4.46 -13.14 2.87
CA ILE A 208 -5.08 -14.09 1.95
C ILE A 208 -4.06 -15.20 1.66
N PRO A 209 -4.26 -16.44 2.14
CA PRO A 209 -3.35 -17.54 1.84
C PRO A 209 -3.55 -18.07 0.41
N VAL A 210 -2.55 -18.82 -0.08
CA VAL A 210 -2.61 -19.44 -1.41
C VAL A 210 -3.86 -20.31 -1.59
N GLY A 211 -4.49 -20.22 -2.75
CA GLY A 211 -5.68 -20.99 -3.12
C GLY A 211 -6.99 -20.48 -2.51
N GLU A 212 -6.98 -19.46 -1.64
CA GLU A 212 -8.23 -18.83 -1.22
C GLU A 212 -8.88 -18.04 -2.36
N GLU A 213 -10.21 -18.15 -2.44
CA GLU A 213 -11.04 -17.43 -3.39
C GLU A 213 -11.63 -16.18 -2.74
N ILE A 214 -11.47 -15.06 -3.41
CA ILE A 214 -11.85 -13.73 -2.93
C ILE A 214 -12.81 -13.10 -3.93
N HIS A 215 -13.99 -12.72 -3.45
CA HIS A 215 -14.93 -11.90 -4.20
C HIS A 215 -14.55 -10.43 -4.07
N LEU A 216 -14.35 -9.77 -5.21
CA LEU A 216 -14.17 -8.33 -5.31
C LEU A 216 -15.54 -7.70 -5.45
N VAL A 217 -15.96 -7.02 -4.38
CA VAL A 217 -17.27 -6.39 -4.26
C VAL A 217 -17.13 -4.90 -4.58
N ARG A 218 -17.78 -4.46 -5.66
CA ARG A 218 -17.96 -3.04 -5.98
C ARG A 218 -19.19 -2.49 -5.28
N PHE A 219 -19.15 -1.21 -5.01
CA PHE A 219 -20.27 -0.43 -4.53
C PHE A 219 -20.49 0.79 -5.41
N ASP A 220 -21.57 1.53 -5.16
CA ASP A 220 -21.80 2.80 -5.83
C ASP A 220 -20.64 3.77 -5.64
N ASN A 221 -20.35 4.49 -6.72
CA ASN A 221 -19.38 5.58 -6.71
C ASN A 221 -19.95 6.77 -5.95
N SER A 222 -19.08 7.51 -5.27
CA SER A 222 -19.34 8.92 -4.99
C SER A 222 -18.89 9.77 -6.18
N ASN A 223 -19.10 11.10 -6.12
CA ASN A 223 -18.65 12.02 -7.17
C ASN A 223 -17.15 11.89 -7.51
N HIS A 224 -16.32 11.60 -6.51
CA HIS A 224 -14.86 11.60 -6.64
C HIS A 224 -14.19 10.28 -6.26
N HIS A 225 -14.97 9.24 -5.90
CA HIS A 225 -14.39 7.99 -5.44
C HIS A 225 -15.15 6.76 -5.90
N ALA A 226 -14.40 5.73 -6.29
CA ALA A 226 -14.86 4.35 -6.41
C ALA A 226 -14.42 3.53 -5.19
N TYR A 227 -15.12 2.42 -4.95
CA TYR A 227 -14.91 1.54 -3.78
C TYR A 227 -14.91 0.07 -4.21
N VAL A 228 -13.94 -0.69 -3.72
CA VAL A 228 -13.80 -2.14 -3.95
C VAL A 228 -13.37 -2.81 -2.66
N PHE A 229 -14.14 -3.77 -2.14
CA PHE A 229 -13.75 -4.59 -0.99
C PHE A 229 -13.46 -6.02 -1.45
N GLY A 230 -12.43 -6.65 -0.89
CA GLY A 230 -12.16 -8.06 -1.09
C GLY A 230 -12.68 -8.86 0.10
N VAL A 231 -13.64 -9.74 -0.14
CA VAL A 231 -14.25 -10.61 0.88
C VAL A 231 -14.01 -12.07 0.54
N ASN A 232 -13.89 -12.93 1.55
CA ASN A 232 -13.74 -14.36 1.32
C ASN A 232 -14.98 -14.90 0.59
N ALA A 233 -14.77 -15.74 -0.44
CA ALA A 233 -15.86 -16.24 -1.27
C ALA A 233 -16.80 -17.20 -0.52
N LYS A 234 -16.28 -17.93 0.49
CA LYS A 234 -17.03 -18.90 1.29
C LYS A 234 -17.67 -18.26 2.53
N ASP A 235 -17.06 -17.21 3.05
CA ASP A 235 -17.55 -16.45 4.19
C ASP A 235 -17.45 -14.94 3.92
N PRO A 236 -18.50 -14.31 3.36
CA PRO A 236 -18.50 -12.88 3.04
C PRO A 236 -18.36 -11.96 4.26
N THR A 237 -18.51 -12.47 5.49
CA THR A 237 -18.26 -11.69 6.71
C THR A 237 -16.77 -11.46 6.96
N ARG A 238 -15.91 -12.30 6.39
CA ARG A 238 -14.45 -12.16 6.43
C ARG A 238 -13.98 -11.23 5.32
N VAL A 239 -13.80 -9.96 5.67
CA VAL A 239 -13.21 -8.95 4.79
C VAL A 239 -11.69 -9.01 4.88
N HIS A 240 -11.02 -9.20 3.75
CA HIS A 240 -9.55 -9.22 3.68
C HIS A 240 -8.96 -7.84 3.45
N PHE A 241 -9.61 -7.04 2.61
CA PHE A 241 -9.17 -5.68 2.34
C PHE A 241 -10.31 -4.75 1.92
N GLN A 242 -10.06 -3.46 2.08
CA GLN A 242 -10.95 -2.39 1.64
C GLN A 242 -10.16 -1.41 0.77
N ALA A 243 -10.69 -1.02 -0.37
CA ALA A 243 -10.07 -0.03 -1.24
C ALA A 243 -11.01 1.14 -1.55
N ARG A 244 -10.46 2.37 -1.48
CA ARG A 244 -11.08 3.60 -1.97
C ARG A 244 -10.17 4.21 -3.01
N ILE A 245 -10.72 4.53 -4.18
CA ILE A 245 -9.98 4.98 -5.34
C ILE A 245 -10.47 6.38 -5.69
N GLY A 246 -9.62 7.39 -5.59
CA GLY A 246 -9.92 8.74 -6.04
C GLY A 246 -9.87 8.82 -7.57
N ILE A 247 -10.94 9.34 -8.16
CA ILE A 247 -11.13 9.42 -9.61
C ILE A 247 -11.33 10.87 -10.04
N ALA A 248 -10.86 11.18 -11.24
CA ALA A 248 -11.15 12.43 -11.94
C ALA A 248 -11.56 12.13 -13.39
N ASP A 249 -12.44 12.96 -13.93
CA ASP A 249 -12.88 12.88 -15.33
C ASP A 249 -11.75 13.24 -16.31
#